data_AF-D6SNQ7-F1
#
_entry.id   AF-D6SNQ7-F1
#
_cell.length_a   1.000
_cell.length_b   1.000
_cell.length_c   1.000
_cell.angle_alpha   90.00
_cell.angle_beta   90.00
_cell.angle_gamma   90.00
#
_symmetry.space_group_name_H-M   'P 1'
#
loop_
_entity.id
_entity.type
_entity.pdbx_description
1 polymer ?
#
loop_
_entity_poly.entity_id
_entity_poly.type
_entity_poly.pdbx_seq_one_letter_code
_entity_poly.pdbx_strand_id
1 'polypeptide(L)'
;MSEESKSQNKKDNSPSSSSQKDDPIRNAHAQEEADTDQVLRDIEKMTPAKRKAVFSAIQYSGPLPPAEQLQAYEEILPGAADRIIKMAEDQAFHRRTQEEKMGFLYMEADKKDRHQKKAKTNHPGNK
;
A
#
# COMPACT_ATOMS: atom_id res chain seq x y z
N MET A 1 20.70 -11.76 55.89
CA MET A 1 19.46 -12.37 56.43
C MET A 1 18.33 -11.77 55.62
N SER A 2 17.74 -12.37 54.60
CA SER A 2 17.66 -13.75 54.09
C SER A 2 17.33 -13.61 52.57
N GLU A 3 17.92 -14.35 51.63
CA GLU A 3 17.46 -15.67 51.12
C GLU A 3 15.93 -15.76 51.06
N GLU A 4 15.20 -16.13 50.00
CA GLU A 4 15.41 -16.81 48.72
C GLU A 4 14.00 -16.75 48.05
N SER A 5 13.77 -16.59 46.75
CA SER A 5 13.71 -17.72 45.79
C SER A 5 13.19 -17.24 44.43
N LYS A 6 13.85 -17.74 43.38
CA LYS A 6 13.40 -17.80 41.99
C LYS A 6 12.11 -18.62 41.87
N SER A 7 11.27 -18.30 40.88
CA SER A 7 10.55 -19.33 40.14
C SER A 7 10.46 -18.97 38.66
N GLN A 8 11.30 -19.65 37.89
CA GLN A 8 11.15 -19.84 36.46
C GLN A 8 9.88 -20.66 36.21
N ASN A 9 9.10 -20.34 35.17
CA ASN A 9 8.23 -21.34 34.55
C ASN A 9 8.30 -21.18 33.03
N LYS A 10 9.23 -21.94 32.47
CA LYS A 10 9.31 -22.31 31.06
C LYS A 10 8.45 -23.57 30.94
N LYS A 11 7.33 -23.51 30.21
CA LYS A 11 6.62 -24.72 29.78
C LYS A 11 6.35 -24.64 28.30
N ASP A 12 7.10 -25.47 27.60
CA ASP A 12 6.88 -25.95 26.26
C ASP A 12 5.45 -26.53 26.16
N ASN A 13 4.71 -26.14 25.13
CA ASN A 13 3.78 -27.05 24.46
C ASN A 13 3.31 -26.48 23.11
N SER A 14 3.97 -26.91 22.05
CA SER A 14 3.33 -27.23 20.77
C SER A 14 3.17 -28.76 20.69
N PRO A 15 2.29 -29.35 19.87
CA PRO A 15 1.48 -28.76 18.81
C PRO A 15 -0.01 -29.20 18.85
N SER A 16 -0.94 -28.30 18.54
CA SER A 16 -2.31 -28.67 18.17
C SER A 16 -2.62 -28.10 16.80
N SER A 17 -2.59 -28.99 15.82
CA SER A 17 -3.06 -28.79 14.46
C SER A 17 -4.59 -28.86 14.42
N SER A 18 -5.24 -27.86 13.85
CA SER A 18 -6.43 -28.09 13.02
C SER A 18 -6.84 -26.83 12.26
N SER A 19 -6.48 -26.83 10.97
CA SER A 19 -7.40 -26.56 9.86
C SER A 19 -8.07 -25.18 9.79
N GLN A 20 -7.37 -24.21 9.21
CA GLN A 20 -7.99 -23.34 8.22
C GLN A 20 -7.09 -23.35 6.97
N LYS A 21 -7.58 -24.06 5.96
CA LYS A 21 -6.97 -24.23 4.64
C LYS A 21 -7.38 -23.03 3.77
N ASP A 22 -6.47 -22.65 2.88
CA ASP A 22 -6.71 -21.93 1.62
C ASP A 22 -6.94 -20.41 1.69
N ASP A 23 -5.97 -19.66 2.21
CA ASP A 23 -5.77 -18.25 1.86
C ASP A 23 -4.71 -18.13 0.75
N PRO A 24 -5.08 -17.88 -0.53
CA PRO A 24 -4.13 -17.81 -1.65
C PRO A 24 -3.20 -16.59 -1.60
N ILE A 25 -3.45 -15.63 -0.69
CA ILE A 25 -2.65 -14.41 -0.54
C ILE A 25 -1.41 -14.64 0.33
N ARG A 26 -1.44 -15.62 1.25
CA ARG A 26 -0.34 -15.84 2.21
C ARG A 26 0.85 -16.59 1.63
N ASN A 27 0.68 -17.27 0.49
CA ASN A 27 1.73 -18.08 -0.13
C ASN A 27 2.53 -17.35 -1.23
N ALA A 28 2.29 -16.04 -1.45
CA ALA A 28 3.06 -15.24 -2.39
C ALA A 28 4.35 -14.63 -1.78
N HIS A 29 4.41 -14.48 -0.45
CA HIS A 29 5.56 -13.86 0.24
C HIS A 29 6.63 -14.85 0.72
N ALA A 30 6.51 -16.14 0.42
CA ALA A 30 7.48 -17.15 0.85
C ALA A 30 8.63 -17.40 -0.16
N GLN A 31 8.69 -16.65 -1.27
CA GLN A 31 9.72 -16.79 -2.31
C GLN A 31 10.56 -15.53 -2.57
N GLU A 32 10.59 -14.56 -1.66
CA GLU A 32 11.36 -13.32 -1.82
C GLU A 32 12.49 -13.14 -0.79
N GLU A 33 13.05 -14.22 -0.26
CA GLU A 33 14.42 -14.20 0.28
C GLU A 33 15.38 -14.39 -0.89
N ALA A 34 15.40 -13.43 -1.82
CA ALA A 34 16.44 -13.38 -2.83
C ALA A 34 17.78 -13.17 -2.10
N ASP A 35 18.75 -14.05 -2.37
CA ASP A 35 20.12 -14.04 -1.84
C ASP A 35 20.75 -12.64 -1.93
N THR A 36 20.58 -11.86 -0.86
CA THR A 36 21.04 -10.47 -0.78
C THR A 36 22.56 -10.41 -0.87
N ASP A 37 23.25 -11.45 -0.39
CA ASP A 37 24.71 -11.59 -0.49
C ASP A 37 25.18 -11.79 -1.94
N GLN A 38 24.41 -12.49 -2.76
CA GLN A 38 24.73 -12.62 -4.18
C GLN A 38 24.53 -11.29 -4.93
N VAL A 39 23.44 -10.57 -4.65
CA VAL A 39 23.19 -9.23 -5.24
C VAL A 39 24.30 -8.24 -4.88
N LEU A 40 24.73 -8.22 -3.61
CA LEU A 40 25.83 -7.35 -3.14
C LEU A 40 27.14 -7.66 -3.87
N ARG A 41 27.51 -8.94 -4.01
CA ARG A 41 28.71 -9.38 -4.74
C ARG A 41 28.69 -8.97 -6.21
N ASP A 42 27.52 -8.99 -6.84
CA ASP A 42 27.38 -8.59 -8.24
C ASP A 42 27.47 -7.08 -8.41
N ILE A 43 26.92 -6.28 -7.48
CA ILE A 43 27.09 -4.83 -7.45
C ILE A 43 28.56 -4.44 -7.27
N GLU A 44 29.31 -5.13 -6.41
CA GLU A 44 30.74 -4.85 -6.18
C GLU A 44 31.60 -5.06 -7.43
N LYS A 45 31.27 -6.06 -8.25
CA LYS A 45 31.97 -6.37 -9.51
C LYS A 45 31.62 -5.40 -10.64
N MET A 46 30.63 -4.52 -10.48
CA MET A 46 30.25 -3.55 -11.49
C MET A 46 31.23 -2.36 -11.57
N THR A 47 31.29 -1.75 -12.75
CA THR A 47 32.05 -0.49 -12.93
C THR A 47 31.42 0.64 -12.11
N PRO A 48 32.20 1.67 -11.70
CA PRO A 48 31.67 2.82 -10.96
C PRO A 48 30.47 3.49 -11.65
N ALA A 49 30.50 3.61 -12.98
CA ALA A 49 29.42 4.17 -13.78
C ALA A 49 28.14 3.31 -13.70
N LYS A 50 28.26 1.99 -13.77
CA LYS A 50 27.11 1.07 -13.65
C LYS A 50 26.53 1.05 -12.24
N ARG A 51 27.37 1.08 -11.20
CA ARG A 51 26.91 1.20 -9.81
C ARG A 51 26.08 2.47 -9.62
N LYS A 52 26.60 3.61 -10.08
CA LYS A 52 25.88 4.89 -10.01
C LYS A 52 24.52 4.83 -10.73
N ALA A 53 24.46 4.16 -11.88
CA ALA A 53 23.21 3.96 -12.61
C ALA A 53 22.18 3.14 -11.82
N VAL A 54 22.60 2.05 -11.15
CA VAL A 54 21.74 1.24 -10.28
C VAL A 54 21.19 2.06 -9.10
N PHE A 55 22.03 2.85 -8.41
CA PHE A 55 21.58 3.72 -7.32
C PHE A 55 20.69 4.88 -7.79
N SER A 56 20.86 5.37 -9.01
CA SER A 56 19.97 6.40 -9.58
C SER A 56 18.62 5.87 -10.04
N ALA A 57 18.46 4.55 -10.14
CA ALA A 57 17.22 3.92 -10.59
C ALA A 57 16.20 3.71 -9.47
N ILE A 58 16.44 4.20 -8.26
CA ILE A 58 15.46 4.12 -7.17
C ILE A 58 14.31 5.08 -7.50
N GLN A 59 13.25 4.50 -8.07
CA GLN A 59 11.99 5.18 -8.37
C GLN A 59 10.99 4.82 -7.28
N TYR A 60 10.52 5.83 -6.55
CA TYR A 60 9.45 5.64 -5.59
C TYR A 60 8.13 6.04 -6.23
N SER A 61 7.09 5.24 -6.00
CA SER A 61 5.73 5.54 -6.43
C SER A 61 4.87 5.75 -5.20
N GLY A 62 4.30 6.94 -5.07
CA GLY A 62 3.49 7.30 -3.92
C GLY A 62 3.38 8.82 -3.77
N PRO A 63 2.41 9.28 -2.97
CA PRO A 63 2.20 10.71 -2.75
C PRO A 63 3.26 11.31 -1.80
N LEU A 64 4.07 10.47 -1.15
CA LEU A 64 5.10 10.88 -0.19
C LEU A 64 6.49 10.37 -0.61
N PRO A 65 7.54 11.15 -0.32
CA PRO A 65 8.90 10.66 -0.43
C PRO A 65 9.21 9.64 0.68
N PRO A 66 10.30 8.86 0.56
CA PRO A 66 10.81 7.99 1.62
C PRO A 66 11.08 8.73 2.93
N ALA A 67 11.09 7.99 4.04
CA ALA A 67 11.28 8.55 5.38
C ALA A 67 12.63 9.28 5.51
N GLU A 68 13.70 8.70 4.97
CA GLU A 68 15.05 9.29 5.00
C GLU A 68 15.10 10.62 4.23
N GLN A 69 14.35 10.73 3.13
CA GLN A 69 14.25 11.98 2.37
C GLN A 69 13.38 13.01 3.08
N LEU A 70 12.28 12.61 3.72
CA LEU A 70 11.48 13.51 4.55
C LEU A 70 12.31 14.13 5.68
N GLN A 71 13.13 13.32 6.35
CA GLN A 71 14.06 13.82 7.37
C GLN A 71 15.05 14.83 6.79
N ALA A 72 15.65 14.54 5.63
CA ALA A 72 16.57 15.46 4.97
C ALA A 72 15.91 16.82 4.63
N TYR A 73 14.64 16.82 4.21
CA TYR A 73 13.90 18.07 3.98
C TYR A 73 13.73 18.88 5.25
N GLU A 74 13.38 18.23 6.37
CA GLU A 74 13.19 18.88 7.67
C GLU A 74 14.49 19.51 8.19
N GLU A 75 15.61 18.81 8.03
CA GLU A 75 16.93 19.30 8.44
C GLU A 75 17.38 20.53 7.62
N ILE A 76 17.07 20.56 6.32
CA ILE A 76 17.40 21.69 5.45
C ILE A 76 16.52 22.90 5.79
N LEU A 77 15.23 22.67 6.04
CA LEU A 77 14.29 23.73 6.36
C LEU A 77 13.23 23.20 7.35
N PRO A 78 13.28 23.63 8.62
CA PRO A 78 12.30 23.21 9.61
C PRO A 78 10.85 23.47 9.16
N GLY A 79 10.00 22.48 9.40
CA GLY A 79 8.61 22.39 8.94
C GLY A 79 8.44 21.99 7.47
N ALA A 80 9.50 21.67 6.73
CA ALA A 80 9.35 21.23 5.34
C ALA A 80 8.70 19.84 5.24
N ALA A 81 9.03 18.91 6.13
CA ALA A 81 8.42 17.58 6.11
C ALA A 81 6.90 17.66 6.35
N ASP A 82 6.47 18.47 7.33
CA ASP A 82 5.06 18.71 7.63
C ASP A 82 4.30 19.28 6.42
N ARG A 83 4.87 20.30 5.74
CA ARG A 83 4.27 20.86 4.53
C ARG A 83 4.15 19.85 3.38
N ILE A 84 5.12 18.95 3.24
CA ILE A 84 5.07 17.87 2.22
C ILE A 84 3.95 16.88 2.55
N ILE A 85 3.84 16.47 3.82
CA ILE A 85 2.78 15.57 4.27
C ILE A 85 1.41 16.21 4.05
N LYS A 86 1.24 17.47 4.46
CA LYS A 86 0.00 18.21 4.27
C LYS A 86 -0.39 18.32 2.80
N MET A 87 0.57 18.60 1.93
CA MET A 87 0.34 18.67 0.48
C MET A 87 -0.14 17.31 -0.07
N ALA A 88 0.45 16.20 0.37
CA ALA A 88 0.03 14.86 -0.04
C ALA A 88 -1.40 14.53 0.43
N GLU A 89 -1.75 14.89 1.66
CA GLU A 89 -3.09 14.73 2.22
C GLU A 89 -4.14 15.53 1.43
N ASP A 90 -3.84 16.79 1.12
CA ASP A 90 -4.75 17.65 0.34
C ASP A 90 -4.98 17.12 -1.06
N GLN A 91 -3.92 16.62 -1.71
CA GLN A 91 -4.04 15.97 -3.02
C GLN A 91 -4.87 14.69 -2.94
N ALA A 92 -4.69 13.88 -1.89
CA ALA A 92 -5.50 12.68 -1.68
C ALA A 92 -6.98 13.01 -1.44
N PHE A 93 -7.27 14.03 -0.62
CA PHE A 93 -8.62 14.52 -0.38
C PHE A 93 -9.27 15.04 -1.67
N HIS A 94 -8.55 15.85 -2.44
CA HIS A 94 -9.05 16.35 -3.72
C HIS A 94 -9.39 15.20 -4.68
N ARG A 95 -8.50 14.19 -4.80
CA ARG A 95 -8.71 13.02 -5.66
C ARG A 95 -9.97 12.25 -5.27
N ARG A 96 -10.13 11.90 -3.99
CA ARG A 96 -11.33 11.22 -3.46
C ARG A 96 -12.59 12.01 -3.75
N THR A 97 -12.56 13.32 -3.55
CA THR A 97 -13.70 14.21 -3.82
C THR A 97 -14.10 14.18 -5.30
N GLN A 98 -13.14 14.16 -6.22
CA GLN A 98 -13.42 14.07 -7.66
C GLN A 98 -13.95 12.68 -8.04
N GLU A 99 -13.36 11.62 -7.50
CA GLU A 99 -13.77 10.24 -7.72
C GLU A 99 -15.21 9.99 -7.22
N GLU A 100 -15.56 10.52 -6.05
CA GLU A 100 -16.92 10.47 -5.50
C GLU A 100 -17.92 11.17 -6.42
N LYS A 101 -17.59 12.39 -6.88
CA LYS A 101 -18.44 13.14 -7.83
C LYS A 101 -18.63 12.40 -9.13
N MET A 102 -17.56 11.86 -9.71
CA MET A 102 -17.63 11.08 -10.94
C MET A 102 -18.48 9.82 -10.73
N GLY A 103 -18.25 9.08 -9.65
CA GLY A 103 -19.05 7.90 -9.30
C GLY A 103 -20.54 8.23 -9.19
N PHE A 104 -20.88 9.35 -8.53
CA PHE A 104 -22.27 9.81 -8.43
C PHE A 104 -22.89 10.13 -9.79
N LEU A 105 -22.17 10.83 -10.67
CA LEU A 105 -22.64 11.17 -12.02
C LEU A 105 -22.95 9.92 -12.86
N TYR A 106 -22.10 8.88 -12.80
CA TYR A 106 -22.36 7.61 -13.49
C TYR A 106 -23.61 6.91 -12.96
N MET A 107 -23.83 6.89 -11.63
CA MET A 107 -25.03 6.29 -11.05
C MET A 107 -26.32 7.03 -11.41
N GLU A 108 -26.28 8.36 -11.56
CA GLU A 108 -27.43 9.15 -11.98
C GLU A 108 -27.81 8.91 -13.44
N ALA A 109 -26.82 8.81 -14.33
CA ALA A 109 -27.04 8.50 -15.74
C ALA A 109 -27.76 7.15 -15.90
N ASP A 110 -27.31 6.11 -15.18
CA ASP A 110 -27.93 4.78 -15.21
C ASP A 110 -29.38 4.77 -14.71
N LYS A 111 -29.71 5.58 -13.69
CA LYS A 111 -31.09 5.70 -13.18
C LYS A 111 -32.01 6.32 -14.24
N LYS A 112 -31.57 7.40 -14.90
CA LYS A 112 -32.36 8.08 -15.95
C LYS A 112 -32.64 7.16 -17.13
N ASP A 113 -31.67 6.35 -17.53
CA ASP A 113 -31.80 5.38 -18.61
C ASP A 113 -32.80 4.26 -18.29
N ARG A 114 -32.77 3.73 -17.06
CA ARG A 114 -33.75 2.72 -16.60
C ARG A 114 -35.17 3.28 -16.56
N HIS A 115 -35.36 4.52 -16.12
CA HIS A 115 -36.68 5.14 -16.07
C HIS A 115 -37.26 5.42 -17.46
N GLN A 116 -36.44 5.87 -18.41
CA GLN A 116 -36.88 6.08 -19.79
C GLN A 116 -37.25 4.77 -20.50
N LYS A 117 -36.52 3.67 -20.24
CA LYS A 117 -36.85 2.35 -20.80
C LYS A 117 -38.18 1.80 -20.26
N LYS A 118 -38.45 1.95 -18.95
CA LYS A 118 -39.74 1.55 -18.34
C LYS A 118 -40.94 2.36 -18.85
N ALA A 119 -40.76 3.63 -19.19
CA ALA A 119 -41.82 4.47 -19.74
C ALA A 119 -42.19 4.11 -21.19
N LYS A 120 -41.22 3.65 -21.99
CA LYS A 120 -41.43 3.27 -23.40
C LYS A 120 -42.05 1.88 -23.59
N THR A 121 -41.96 0.99 -22.59
CA THR A 121 -42.56 -0.37 -22.64
C THR A 121 -44.03 -0.42 -22.21
N ASN A 122 -44.58 0.68 -21.68
CA ASN A 122 -45.96 0.74 -21.15
C ASN A 122 -46.97 1.40 -22.11
N HIS A 123 -46.71 1.46 -23.42
CA HIS A 123 -47.73 1.88 -24.40
C HIS A 123 -48.53 0.65 -24.86
N PRO A 124 -49.78 0.42 -24.38
CA PRO A 124 -50.61 -0.64 -24.93
C PRO A 124 -51.01 -0.25 -26.35
N GLY A 125 -50.79 -1.18 -27.29
CA GLY A 125 -51.32 -1.07 -28.64
C GLY A 125 -52.82 -0.82 -28.58
N ASN A 126 -53.22 0.38 -28.98
CA ASN A 126 -54.62 0.69 -29.18
C ASN A 126 -55.05 0.09 -30.51
N LYS A 127 -56.10 -0.72 -30.44
CA LYS A 127 -56.74 -1.45 -31.55
C LYS A 127 -57.27 -0.52 -32.63
#